data_AF-A0A438G4E9-F1
#
_entry.id   AF-A0A438G4E9-F1
#
_cell.length_a   1.000
_cell.length_b   1.000
_cell.length_c   1.000
_cell.angle_alpha   90.00
_cell.angle_beta   90.00
_cell.angle_gamma   90.00
#
_symmetry.space_group_name_H-M   'P 1'
#
loop_
_entity.id
_entity.type
_entity.pdbx_description
1 polymer ?
#
loop_
_entity_poly.entity_id
_entity_poly.type
_entity_poly.pdbx_seq_one_letter_code
_entity_poly.pdbx_strand_id
1 'polypeptide(L)'
;MVSDRGIEVDPDKIKAILDMPVPRTEKEIREESANVWNDDCQIAFEKIKEYLLSPPVLVPPMPGRPLLLYLSVSDMALGCMLAQLDDSGKERAFTI
;
A
#
# COMPACT_ATOMS: atom_id res chain seq x y z
N MET A 1 -5.10 14.89 -2.94
CA MET A 1 -5.09 15.64 -4.22
C MET A 1 -3.76 15.37 -4.92
N VAL A 2 -3.70 15.37 -6.26
CA VAL A 2 -2.42 15.15 -6.99
C VAL A 2 -1.81 16.51 -7.29
N SER A 3 -0.54 16.70 -6.93
CA SER A 3 0.24 17.91 -7.18
C SER A 3 1.54 17.57 -7.92
N ASP A 4 2.24 18.59 -8.44
CA ASP A 4 3.56 18.44 -9.05
C ASP A 4 4.62 17.90 -8.06
N ARG A 5 4.33 17.92 -6.75
CA ARG A 5 5.19 17.39 -5.68
C ARG A 5 4.84 15.95 -5.30
N GLY A 6 3.77 15.38 -5.87
CA GLY A 6 3.29 14.01 -5.64
C GLY A 6 1.83 13.93 -5.19
N ILE A 7 1.39 12.71 -4.84
CA ILE A 7 0.04 12.46 -4.31
C ILE A 7 -0.02 12.88 -2.83
N GLU A 8 -0.79 13.91 -2.54
CA GLU A 8 -1.16 14.28 -1.18
C GLU A 8 -2.36 13.45 -0.71
N VAL A 9 -2.26 12.88 0.49
CA VAL A 9 -3.37 12.15 1.12
C VAL A 9 -4.46 13.15 1.48
N ASP A 10 -5.67 12.85 1.06
CA ASP A 10 -6.86 13.66 1.35
C ASP A 10 -7.24 13.50 2.84
N PRO A 11 -7.52 14.59 3.59
CA PRO A 11 -7.97 14.51 4.97
C PRO A 11 -9.18 13.59 5.17
N ASP A 12 -10.11 13.53 4.21
CA ASP A 12 -11.28 12.64 4.29
C ASP A 12 -10.89 11.17 4.15
N LYS A 13 -9.84 10.88 3.37
CA LYS A 13 -9.27 9.52 3.28
C LYS A 13 -8.53 9.14 4.57
N ILE A 14 -7.82 10.08 5.19
CA ILE A 14 -7.18 9.87 6.51
C ILE A 14 -8.25 9.51 7.53
N LYS A 15 -9.33 10.30 7.59
CA LYS A 15 -10.43 10.05 8.52
C LYS A 15 -11.08 8.69 8.28
N ALA A 16 -11.31 8.31 7.02
CA ALA A 16 -11.85 7.00 6.69
C ALA A 16 -10.97 5.86 7.19
N ILE A 17 -9.63 5.97 7.11
CA ILE A 17 -8.69 4.95 7.62
C ILE A 17 -8.73 4.86 9.15
N LEU A 18 -8.76 6.01 9.84
CA LEU A 18 -8.84 6.05 11.30
C LEU A 18 -10.16 5.40 11.80
N ASP A 19 -11.26 5.71 11.12
CA ASP A 19 -12.60 5.24 11.46
C ASP A 19 -12.90 3.82 10.93
N MET A 20 -11.95 3.16 10.25
CA MET A 20 -12.16 1.80 9.73
C MET A 20 -12.48 0.83 10.88
N PRO A 21 -13.62 0.15 10.86
CA PRO A 21 -13.96 -0.83 11.87
C PRO A 21 -13.03 -2.04 11.77
N VAL A 22 -12.76 -2.67 12.91
CA VAL A 22 -12.12 -3.99 12.93
C VAL A 22 -13.03 -4.96 12.16
N PRO A 23 -12.54 -5.70 11.17
CA PRO A 23 -13.30 -6.75 10.49
C PRO A 23 -13.80 -7.79 11.49
N ARG A 24 -15.11 -8.02 11.55
CA ARG A 24 -15.73 -8.95 12.51
C ARG A 24 -16.53 -10.05 11.84
N THR A 25 -16.75 -9.97 10.53
CA THR A 25 -17.56 -10.92 9.78
C THR A 25 -16.76 -11.60 8.67
N GLU A 26 -17.12 -12.84 8.35
CA GLU A 26 -16.56 -13.60 7.23
C GLU A 26 -16.73 -12.87 5.88
N LYS A 27 -17.70 -11.97 5.74
CA LYS A 27 -17.83 -11.13 4.54
C LYS A 27 -16.81 -10.01 4.47
N GLU A 28 -16.35 -9.51 5.61
CA GLU A 28 -15.30 -8.49 5.72
C GLU A 28 -13.90 -9.11 5.63
N ILE A 29 -13.76 -10.37 6.06
CA ILE A 29 -12.53 -11.16 6.01
C ILE A 29 -12.60 -12.07 4.77
N ARG A 30 -12.03 -11.62 3.64
CA ARG A 30 -11.96 -12.44 2.41
C ARG A 30 -10.92 -13.57 2.53
N GLU A 31 -11.20 -14.58 3.35
CA GLU A 31 -10.48 -15.86 3.34
C GLU A 31 -11.44 -17.01 3.60
N GLU A 32 -11.45 -18.01 2.71
CA GLU A 32 -12.23 -19.25 2.85
C GLU A 32 -11.68 -20.20 3.95
N SER A 33 -10.66 -19.80 4.70
CA SER A 33 -9.99 -20.65 5.71
C SER A 33 -9.70 -20.00 7.07
N ALA A 34 -10.10 -18.75 7.32
CA ALA A 34 -9.69 -18.01 8.52
C ALA A 34 -10.89 -17.44 9.32
N ASN A 35 -11.63 -18.33 9.97
CA ASN A 35 -12.76 -17.94 10.83
C ASN A 35 -12.36 -17.35 12.20
N VAL A 36 -11.09 -16.99 12.41
CA VAL A 36 -10.61 -16.46 13.68
C VAL A 36 -9.74 -15.23 13.43
N TRP A 37 -10.34 -14.05 13.54
CA TRP A 37 -9.59 -12.82 13.80
C TRP A 37 -8.91 -12.96 15.16
N ASN A 38 -7.59 -13.02 15.18
CA ASN A 38 -6.79 -13.15 16.39
C ASN A 38 -5.92 -11.90 16.61
N ASP A 39 -5.12 -11.91 17.68
CA ASP A 39 -4.24 -10.79 18.02
C ASP A 39 -3.24 -10.47 16.88
N ASP A 40 -2.75 -11.48 16.17
CA ASP A 40 -1.85 -11.28 15.01
C ASP A 40 -2.55 -10.57 13.85
N CYS A 41 -3.82 -10.93 13.56
CA CYS A 41 -4.66 -10.23 12.60
C CYS A 41 -4.86 -8.76 12.99
N GLN A 42 -5.14 -8.51 14.28
CA GLN A 42 -5.29 -7.14 14.79
C GLN A 42 -4.00 -6.33 14.63
N ILE A 43 -2.85 -6.90 15.00
CA ILE A 43 -1.55 -6.25 14.86
C ILE A 43 -1.24 -5.95 13.39
N ALA A 44 -1.52 -6.89 12.48
CA ALA A 44 -1.33 -6.67 11.05
C ALA A 44 -2.23 -5.55 10.52
N PHE A 45 -3.49 -5.52 10.94
CA PHE A 45 -4.44 -4.48 10.55
C PHE A 45 -4.04 -3.09 11.02
N GLU A 46 -3.57 -2.95 12.26
CA GLU A 46 -3.07 -1.66 12.77
C GLU A 46 -1.81 -1.20 12.02
N LYS A 47 -0.89 -2.12 11.70
CA LYS A 47 0.28 -1.80 10.87
C LYS A 47 -0.11 -1.31 9.47
N ILE A 48 -1.14 -1.92 8.87
CA ILE A 48 -1.68 -1.48 7.57
C ILE A 48 -2.28 -0.08 7.69
N LYS A 49 -3.08 0.18 8.73
CA LYS A 49 -3.61 1.53 8.99
C LYS A 49 -2.51 2.57 9.13
N GLU A 50 -1.49 2.28 9.94
CA GLU A 50 -0.33 3.16 10.15
C GLU A 50 0.38 3.46 8.83
N TYR A 51 0.63 2.44 8.01
CA TYR A 51 1.24 2.60 6.69
C TYR A 51 0.40 3.49 5.76
N LEU A 52 -0.93 3.31 5.77
CA LEU A 52 -1.86 4.08 4.93
C LEU A 52 -2.03 5.54 5.39
N LEU A 53 -1.70 5.87 6.64
CA LEU A 53 -1.69 7.24 7.16
C LEU A 53 -0.48 8.04 6.67
N SER A 54 0.63 7.36 6.35
CA SER A 54 1.84 7.99 5.81
C SER A 54 2.37 7.21 4.59
N PRO A 55 1.59 7.12 3.50
CA PRO A 55 2.03 6.42 2.32
C PRO A 55 3.26 7.15 1.74
N PRO A 56 4.26 6.42 1.23
CA PRO A 56 5.37 7.05 0.54
C PRO A 56 4.81 7.89 -0.62
N VAL A 57 5.41 9.07 -0.85
CA VAL A 57 4.98 9.96 -1.93
C VAL A 57 5.15 9.23 -3.26
N LEU A 58 4.03 8.80 -3.82
CA LEU A 58 3.94 8.16 -5.12
C LEU A 58 4.11 9.25 -6.18
N VAL A 59 5.30 9.31 -6.76
CA VAL A 59 5.57 10.14 -7.92
C VAL A 59 4.89 9.47 -9.12
N PRO A 60 4.38 10.20 -10.14
CA PRO A 60 3.95 9.58 -11.39
C PRO A 60 5.16 9.11 -12.22
N PRO A 61 5.06 7.98 -12.95
CA PRO A 61 6.18 7.47 -13.73
C PRO A 61 6.59 8.49 -14.80
N MET A 62 7.89 8.70 -14.95
CA MET A 62 8.46 9.58 -15.96
C MET A 62 8.38 8.92 -17.35
N PRO A 63 7.69 9.53 -18.33
CA PRO A 63 7.63 9.01 -19.68
C PRO A 63 9.02 8.86 -20.31
N GLY A 64 9.21 7.81 -21.11
CA GLY A 64 10.47 7.56 -21.82
C GLY A 64 11.59 6.95 -20.97
N ARG A 65 11.38 6.71 -19.66
CA ARG A 65 12.34 6.01 -18.81
C ARG A 65 11.97 4.53 -18.61
N PRO A 66 12.96 3.60 -18.60
CA PRO A 66 12.71 2.20 -18.28
C PRO A 66 12.06 2.02 -16.91
N LEU A 67 11.10 1.10 -16.83
CA LEU A 67 10.52 0.64 -15.56
C LEU A 67 11.30 -0.58 -15.06
N LEU A 68 11.56 -0.62 -13.75
CA LEU A 68 12.12 -1.76 -13.04
C LEU A 68 10.98 -2.47 -12.30
N LEU A 69 10.82 -3.77 -12.53
CA LEU A 69 9.83 -4.60 -11.85
C LEU A 69 10.54 -5.48 -10.82
N TYR A 70 10.21 -5.28 -9.54
CA TYR A 70 10.62 -6.15 -8.45
C TYR A 70 9.49 -7.14 -8.19
N LEU A 71 9.82 -8.42 -8.16
CA LEU A 71 8.90 -9.50 -7.83
C LEU A 71 9.41 -10.20 -6.57
N SER A 72 8.50 -10.45 -5.63
CA SER A 72 8.76 -11.25 -4.45
C SER A 72 7.73 -12.37 -4.38
N VAL A 73 8.21 -13.58 -4.15
CA VAL A 73 7.38 -14.78 -4.09
C VAL A 73 7.67 -15.50 -2.78
N SER A 74 6.61 -15.90 -2.10
CA SER A 74 6.62 -16.81 -0.96
C SER A 74 5.58 -17.89 -1.19
N ASP A 75 5.60 -18.94 -0.36
CA ASP A 75 4.64 -20.04 -0.44
C ASP A 75 3.18 -19.58 -0.25
N MET A 76 2.96 -18.41 0.37
CA MET A 76 1.64 -17.89 0.72
C MET A 76 1.23 -16.65 -0.07
N ALA A 77 2.18 -15.94 -0.68
CA ALA A 77 1.91 -14.64 -1.27
C ALA A 77 2.88 -14.27 -2.40
N LEU A 78 2.35 -13.50 -3.35
CA LEU A 78 3.08 -12.82 -4.40
C LEU A 78 3.00 -11.31 -4.19
N GLY A 79 4.13 -10.63 -4.21
CA GLY A 79 4.25 -9.18 -4.14
C GLY A 79 4.99 -8.62 -5.34
N CYS A 80 4.60 -7.44 -5.81
CA CYS A 80 5.33 -6.73 -6.85
C CYS A 80 5.45 -5.23 -6.55
N MET A 81 6.50 -4.61 -7.07
CA MET A 81 6.71 -3.16 -7.01
C MET A 81 7.32 -2.68 -8.33
N LEU A 82 6.78 -1.59 -8.88
CA LEU A 82 7.38 -0.88 -10.01
C LEU A 82 8.22 0.30 -9.52
N ALA A 83 9.41 0.46 -10.09
CA ALA A 83 10.31 1.56 -9.80
C ALA A 83 10.94 2.17 -11.07
N GLN A 84 11.48 3.37 -10.94
CA GLN A 84 12.39 3.98 -11.93
C GLN A 84 13.55 4.64 -11.20
N LEU A 85 14.69 4.73 -11.89
CA LEU A 85 15.84 5.52 -11.46
C LEU A 85 15.62 6.98 -11.84
N ASP A 86 15.76 7.88 -10.86
CA ASP A 86 15.80 9.31 -11.11
C ASP A 86 17.19 9.75 -11.62
N ASP A 87 17.33 11.04 -11.96
CA ASP A 87 18.58 11.59 -12.51
C ASP A 87 19.75 11.57 -11.53
N SER A 88 19.47 11.37 -10.24
CA SER A 88 20.50 11.17 -9.21
C SER A 88 20.91 9.70 -9.04
N GLY A 89 20.31 8.80 -9.81
CA GLY A 89 20.51 7.35 -9.69
C GLY A 89 19.75 6.73 -8.52
N LYS A 90 18.77 7.43 -7.94
CA LYS A 90 17.95 6.92 -6.83
C LYS A 90 16.69 6.24 -7.36
N GLU A 91 16.42 5.04 -6.86
CA GLU A 91 15.18 4.32 -7.16
C GLU A 91 13.98 4.98 -6.47
N ARG A 92 12.90 5.19 -7.21
CA ARG A 92 11.61 5.63 -6.70
C ARG A 92 10.55 4.62 -7.08
N ALA A 93 9.68 4.26 -6.14
CA ALA A 93 8.49 3.47 -6.42
C ALA A 93 7.39 4.36 -7.03
N PHE A 94 6.66 3.83 -8.00
CA PHE A 94 5.59 4.54 -8.71
C PHE A 94 4.27 3.76 -8.58
N THR A 95 3.14 4.48 -8.50
CA THR A 95 1.81 3.86 -8.54
C THR A 95 1.42 3.60 -10.00
N ILE A 96 0.80 2.44 -10.25
CA ILE A 96 0.24 2.01 -11.54
C ILE A 96 -1.19 2.52 -11.67
#